data_AF-A0AAW5JUN7-F1
#
_entry.id   AF-A0AAW5JUN7-F1
#
_cell.length_a   1.000
_cell.length_b   1.000
_cell.length_c   1.000
_cell.angle_alpha   90.00
_cell.angle_beta   90.00
_cell.angle_gamma   90.00
#
_symmetry.space_group_name_H-M   'P 1'
#
loop_
_entity.id
_entity.type
_entity.pdbx_description
1 polymer ?
#
loop_
_entity_poly.entity_id
_entity_poly.type
_entity_poly.pdbx_seq_one_letter_code
_entity_poly.pdbx_strand_id
1 'polypeptide(L)'
;LVLLLFLNPAVAAEPPAARMDRAVQLWGSAGAVPFAAGGAISDVARNDDGATAAAWCREAGLLLGTGDGRFSPDRPLTREELAVALRRYARILGR
;
A
#
# COMPACT_ATOMS: atom_id res chain seq x y z
N LEU A 1 -10.29 -13.18 -8.89
CA LEU A 1 -11.46 -12.27 -8.99
C LEU A 1 -11.22 -10.94 -8.24
N VAL A 2 -10.68 -10.94 -7.00
CA VAL A 2 -10.42 -9.72 -6.20
C VAL A 2 -9.40 -8.75 -6.82
N LEU A 3 -8.39 -9.24 -7.56
CA LEU A 3 -7.37 -8.40 -8.21
C LEU A 3 -7.91 -7.44 -9.28
N LEU A 4 -9.07 -7.73 -9.88
CA LEU A 4 -9.66 -6.89 -10.94
C LEU A 4 -10.40 -5.66 -10.40
N LEU A 5 -10.79 -5.66 -9.11
CA LEU A 5 -11.39 -4.49 -8.45
C LEU A 5 -10.40 -3.33 -8.32
N PHE A 6 -9.10 -3.61 -8.29
CA PHE A 6 -8.04 -2.59 -8.26
C PHE A 6 -7.71 -2.01 -9.63
N LEU A 7 -8.12 -2.67 -10.73
CA LEU A 7 -7.85 -2.24 -12.11
C LEU A 7 -9.03 -1.50 -12.76
N ASN A 8 -10.17 -1.34 -12.05
CA ASN A 8 -11.38 -0.75 -12.59
C ASN A 8 -11.11 0.70 -13.08
N PRO A 9 -11.28 1.02 -14.38
CA PRO A 9 -11.12 2.38 -14.88
C PRO A 9 -12.20 3.36 -14.36
N ALA A 10 -13.28 2.87 -13.74
CA ALA A 10 -14.29 3.72 -13.11
C ALA A 10 -13.80 4.46 -11.84
N VAL A 11 -12.58 4.21 -11.37
CA VAL A 11 -11.94 4.98 -10.28
C VAL A 11 -11.32 6.31 -10.75
N ALA A 12 -11.73 6.82 -11.91
CA ALA A 12 -11.25 8.08 -12.48
C ALA A 12 -11.89 9.33 -11.84
N ALA A 13 -12.87 9.18 -10.95
CA ALA A 13 -13.61 10.29 -10.34
C ALA A 13 -13.38 10.47 -8.82
N GLU A 14 -12.52 9.65 -8.21
CA GLU A 14 -12.09 9.86 -6.82
C GLU A 14 -10.89 10.83 -6.82
N PRO A 15 -10.74 11.71 -5.80
CA PRO A 15 -9.47 12.41 -5.60
C PRO A 15 -8.33 11.38 -5.66
N PRO A 16 -7.15 11.72 -6.23
CA PRO A 16 -6.11 10.74 -6.47
C PRO A 16 -5.86 9.95 -5.19
N ALA A 17 -6.28 8.68 -5.18
CA ALA A 17 -6.31 7.88 -3.95
C ALA A 17 -4.93 7.94 -3.32
N ALA A 18 -4.87 8.40 -2.08
CA ALA A 18 -3.64 8.57 -1.37
C ALA A 18 -2.94 7.21 -1.30
N ARG A 19 -1.62 7.22 -1.45
CA ARG A 19 -0.79 6.02 -1.33
C ARG A 19 -1.09 5.24 -0.05
N MET A 20 -1.43 5.94 1.04
CA MET A 20 -1.84 5.32 2.29
C MET A 20 -3.12 4.48 2.16
N ASP A 21 -4.18 5.01 1.54
CA ASP A 21 -5.43 4.26 1.36
C ASP A 21 -5.21 2.96 0.60
N ARG A 22 -4.33 2.99 -0.41
CA ARG A 22 -3.97 1.80 -1.18
C ARG A 22 -3.14 0.81 -0.37
N ALA A 23 -2.26 1.29 0.50
CA ALA A 23 -1.50 0.44 1.41
C ALA A 23 -2.43 -0.28 2.40
N VAL A 24 -3.36 0.46 3.02
CA VAL A 24 -4.37 -0.08 3.93
C VAL A 24 -5.25 -1.10 3.21
N GLN A 25 -5.66 -0.82 1.98
CA GLN A 25 -6.47 -1.75 1.19
C GLN A 25 -5.73 -3.06 0.86
N LEU A 26 -4.45 -2.98 0.47
CA LEU A 26 -3.62 -4.16 0.22
C LEU A 26 -3.45 -5.00 1.48
N TRP A 27 -3.09 -4.35 2.59
CA TRP A 27 -2.90 -5.02 3.88
C TRP A 27 -4.19 -5.66 4.40
N GLY A 28 -5.32 -4.97 4.31
CA GLY A 28 -6.64 -5.52 4.64
C GLY A 28 -6.99 -6.73 3.79
N SER A 29 -6.70 -6.68 2.48
CA SER A 29 -6.92 -7.82 1.58
C SER A 29 -6.03 -9.03 1.87
N ALA A 30 -4.91 -8.82 2.56
CA ALA A 30 -4.02 -9.88 3.05
C ALA A 30 -4.50 -10.47 4.39
N GLY A 31 -5.61 -9.99 4.94
CA GLY A 31 -6.18 -10.43 6.22
C GLY A 31 -5.85 -9.53 7.41
N ALA A 32 -5.39 -8.29 7.17
CA ALA A 32 -5.01 -7.33 8.21
C ALA A 32 -4.04 -7.97 9.24
N VAL A 33 -3.03 -8.66 8.72
CA VAL A 33 -2.10 -9.43 9.54
C VAL A 33 -1.41 -8.53 10.58
N PRO A 34 -1.32 -8.96 11.85
CA PRO A 34 -0.65 -8.17 12.87
C PRO A 34 0.82 -7.99 12.48
N PHE A 35 1.23 -6.74 12.29
CA PHE A 35 2.58 -6.40 11.86
C PHE A 35 3.16 -5.33 12.78
N ALA A 36 4.32 -5.60 13.36
CA ALA A 36 5.02 -4.58 14.13
C ALA A 36 5.62 -3.58 13.14
N ALA A 37 5.24 -2.29 13.24
CA ALA A 37 5.85 -1.22 12.46
C ALA A 37 7.32 -1.02 12.90
N GLY A 38 8.20 -1.94 12.47
CA GLY A 38 9.57 -2.11 12.97
C GLY A 38 10.56 -1.02 12.54
N GLY A 39 10.12 0.01 11.83
CA GLY A 39 10.95 1.14 11.45
C GLY A 39 10.14 2.42 11.38
N ALA A 40 10.67 3.48 12.00
CA ALA A 40 10.08 4.80 11.94
C ALA A 40 9.89 5.23 10.48
N ILE A 41 8.64 5.50 10.09
CA ILE A 41 8.31 6.21 8.86
C ILE A 41 8.08 7.66 9.30
N SER A 42 8.92 8.56 8.82
CA SER A 42 9.01 9.94 9.34
C SER A 42 7.77 10.78 9.08
N ASP A 43 6.99 10.44 8.06
CA ASP A 43 5.79 11.15 7.60
C ASP A 43 4.50 10.35 7.82
N VAL A 44 4.51 9.33 8.67
CA VAL A 44 3.32 8.56 9.06
C VAL A 44 3.20 8.55 10.59
N ALA A 45 2.03 8.90 11.11
CA ALA A 45 1.78 8.92 12.54
C ALA A 45 1.98 7.51 13.13
N ARG A 46 2.62 7.43 14.30
CA ARG A 46 2.83 6.14 14.97
C ARG A 46 1.53 5.69 15.64
N ASN A 47 1.23 4.39 15.57
CA ASN A 47 0.09 3.70 16.18
C ASN A 47 -1.28 3.88 15.49
N ASP A 48 -1.31 4.10 14.18
CA ASP A 48 -2.53 3.91 13.38
C ASP A 48 -2.42 2.69 12.45
N ASP A 49 -3.56 2.28 11.89
CA ASP A 49 -3.64 1.18 10.91
C ASP A 49 -2.81 1.49 9.65
N GLY A 50 -2.68 2.77 9.30
CA GLY A 50 -1.86 3.24 8.18
C GLY A 50 -0.37 2.97 8.39
N ALA A 51 0.16 3.17 9.59
CA ALA A 51 1.53 2.87 9.96
C ALA A 51 1.83 1.37 9.85
N THR A 52 0.88 0.55 10.31
CA THR A 52 0.95 -0.91 10.20
C THR A 52 0.95 -1.34 8.74
N ALA A 53 0.00 -0.83 7.96
CA ALA A 53 -0.13 -1.14 6.54
C ALA A 53 1.08 -0.66 5.72
N ALA A 54 1.59 0.55 5.98
CA ALA A 54 2.76 1.10 5.30
C ALA A 54 4.03 0.31 5.65
N ALA A 55 4.22 -0.04 6.91
CA ALA A 55 5.35 -0.85 7.33
C ALA A 55 5.29 -2.26 6.72
N TRP A 56 4.12 -2.89 6.73
CA TRP A 56 3.91 -4.20 6.09
C TRP A 56 4.15 -4.12 4.58
N CYS A 57 3.61 -3.12 3.89
CA CYS A 57 3.81 -2.94 2.46
C CYS A 57 5.29 -2.72 2.11
N ARG A 58 6.04 -1.99 2.95
CA ARG A 58 7.47 -1.77 2.75
C ARG A 58 8.25 -3.07 2.92
N GLU A 59 7.98 -3.82 3.98
CA GLU A 59 8.65 -5.10 4.27
C GLU A 59 8.34 -6.17 3.22
N ALA A 60 7.06 -6.26 2.82
CA ALA A 60 6.61 -7.15 1.76
C ALA A 60 7.08 -6.72 0.35
N GLY A 61 7.77 -5.58 0.24
CA GLY A 61 8.28 -5.04 -1.03
C GLY A 61 7.18 -4.55 -1.98
N LEU A 62 5.96 -4.31 -1.49
CA LEU A 62 4.81 -3.87 -2.28
C LEU A 62 4.90 -2.36 -2.58
N LEU A 63 5.12 -1.54 -1.53
CA LEU A 63 5.27 -0.09 -1.62
C LEU A 63 6.46 0.33 -0.75
N LEU A 64 7.57 0.73 -1.38
CA LEU A 64 8.85 0.94 -0.70
C LEU A 64 9.02 2.32 -0.04
N GLY A 65 8.06 3.23 -0.22
CA GLY A 65 8.20 4.65 0.14
C GLY A 65 8.80 5.48 -1.01
N THR A 66 9.16 6.74 -0.74
CA THR A 66 9.73 7.67 -1.74
C THR A 66 11.21 7.96 -1.53
N GLY A 67 11.81 7.44 -0.45
CA GLY A 67 13.19 7.74 -0.04
C GLY A 67 13.22 8.47 1.31
N ASP A 68 14.41 8.71 1.86
CA ASP A 68 14.64 9.54 3.06
C ASP A 68 13.82 9.15 4.31
N GLY A 69 13.48 7.86 4.46
CA GLY A 69 12.63 7.39 5.55
C GLY A 69 11.18 7.87 5.46
N ARG A 70 10.73 8.28 4.26
CA ARG A 70 9.37 8.73 3.96
C ARG A 70 8.59 7.70 3.16
N PHE A 71 7.30 7.61 3.48
CA PHE A 71 6.34 6.80 2.75
C PHE A 71 5.57 7.63 1.71
N SER A 72 5.33 8.91 2.02
CA SER A 72 4.50 9.89 1.31
C SER A 72 3.03 9.46 1.25
N PRO A 73 2.34 9.43 2.41
CA PRO A 73 0.98 8.89 2.51
C PRO A 73 -0.01 9.58 1.59
N ASP A 74 0.04 10.92 1.50
CA ASP A 74 -0.89 11.74 0.72
C ASP A 74 -0.52 11.82 -0.77
N ARG A 75 0.65 11.29 -1.16
CA ARG A 75 1.05 11.32 -2.57
C ARG A 75 0.12 10.40 -3.37
N PRO A 76 -0.42 10.88 -4.51
CA PRO A 76 -1.10 10.03 -5.48
C PRO A 76 -0.27 8.80 -5.86
N LEU A 77 -0.86 7.62 -5.77
CA LEU A 77 -0.26 6.40 -6.32
C LEU A 77 -0.66 6.26 -7.80
N THR A 78 0.32 6.22 -8.69
CA THR A 78 0.06 6.05 -10.12
C THR A 78 -0.46 4.63 -10.43
N ARG A 79 -1.19 4.49 -11.54
CA ARG A 79 -1.67 3.17 -12.01
C ARG A 79 -0.51 2.19 -12.26
N GLU A 80 0.62 2.69 -12.73
CA GLU A 80 1.82 1.92 -13.02
C GLU A 80 2.47 1.41 -11.73
N GLU A 81 2.64 2.28 -10.73
CA GLU A 81 3.12 1.89 -9.40
C GLU A 81 2.20 0.85 -8.76
N LEU A 82 0.87 1.02 -8.87
CA LEU A 82 -0.10 0.06 -8.36
C LEU A 82 -0.03 -1.29 -9.10
N ALA A 83 0.09 -1.30 -10.43
CA ALA A 83 0.22 -2.53 -11.20
C ALA A 83 1.47 -3.33 -10.81
N VAL A 84 2.59 -2.66 -10.57
CA VAL A 84 3.82 -3.28 -10.06
C VAL A 84 3.59 -3.85 -8.67
N ALA A 85 2.94 -3.11 -7.76
CA ALA A 85 2.62 -3.58 -6.42
C ALA A 85 1.72 -4.83 -6.46
N LEU A 86 0.67 -4.84 -7.29
CA LEU A 86 -0.22 -5.99 -7.45
C LEU A 86 0.49 -7.22 -8.02
N ARG A 87 1.42 -7.03 -8.97
CA ARG A 87 2.25 -8.12 -9.49
C ARG A 87 3.11 -8.75 -8.38
N ARG A 88 3.68 -7.93 -7.49
CA ARG A 88 4.44 -8.42 -6.34
C ARG A 88 3.52 -9.11 -5.33
N TYR A 89 2.33 -8.55 -5.11
CA TYR A 89 1.32 -9.12 -4.22
C TYR A 89 0.84 -10.51 -4.68
N ALA A 90 0.61 -10.71 -5.98
CA ALA A 90 0.27 -12.02 -6.54
C ALA A 90 1.33 -13.08 -6.21
N ARG A 91 2.62 -12.71 -6.32
CA ARG A 91 3.74 -13.59 -5.95
C ARG A 91 3.72 -13.96 -4.46
N ILE A 92 3.37 -13.03 -3.56
CA ILE A 92 3.24 -13.32 -2.12
C ILE A 92 2.13 -14.35 -1.88
N LEU A 93 1.02 -14.24 -2.62
CA LEU A 93 -0.10 -15.17 -2.52
C LEU A 93 0.15 -16.52 -3.23
N GLY A 94 1.31 -16.73 -3.84
CA GLY A 94 1.64 -17.95 -4.57
C GLY A 94 0.83 -18.13 -5.86
N ARG A 95 0.44 -17.03 -6.52
CA ARG A 95 -0.32 -17.04 -7.78
C ARG A 95 0.42 -16.38 -8.93
#